data_AF-A0A7S9D1U4-F1
#
_entry.id   AF-A0A7S9D1U4-F1
#
_cell.length_a   1.000
_cell.length_b   1.000
_cell.length_c   1.000
_cell.angle_alpha   90.00
_cell.angle_beta   90.00
_cell.angle_gamma   90.00
#
_symmetry.space_group_name_H-M   'P 1'
#
loop_
_entity.id
_entity.type
_entity.pdbx_description
1 polymer ?
#
loop_
_entity_poly.entity_id
_entity_poly.type
_entity_poly.pdbx_seq_one_letter_code
_entity_poly.pdbx_strand_id
1 'polypeptide(L)'
;MTLGTGDYVTAGQAIDRRPILIVTGLVQEARIAAGPGMAVICSSSSPTQLRALLTVVDPKTIRGVISFGVAGGLDPTLRSGDVVVATEVLAGDARWGAGLSLGTDLIDKLTSGRRRVVRGSLAGAEEVVTGSSSKAALHSETGASAVDMESHIAAAYATEAGLPFAAVRVISDPAHRALPALARAAIKPNGQIDLAAVLRGIVRNPATLHALVSTGIDFNRALRSLRGCRDYLIGTELVESEALVSKAA
;
A
#
# COMPACT_ATOMS: atom_id res chain seq x y z
N MET A 1 5.81 -52.05 -35.48
CA MET A 1 6.11 -50.66 -35.88
C MET A 1 5.09 -49.75 -35.24
N THR A 2 5.63 -48.71 -34.65
CA THR A 2 5.12 -47.70 -33.72
C THR A 2 4.04 -46.79 -34.30
N LEU A 3 3.23 -46.20 -33.40
CA LEU A 3 2.83 -44.77 -33.27
C LEU A 3 1.38 -44.74 -32.75
N GLY A 4 1.03 -44.15 -31.61
CA GLY A 4 1.69 -43.26 -30.68
C GLY A 4 0.55 -42.51 -29.97
N THR A 5 0.34 -42.79 -28.69
CA THR A 5 -0.61 -42.10 -27.82
C THR A 5 -0.18 -40.65 -27.66
N GLY A 6 -0.92 -39.74 -28.29
CA GLY A 6 -0.74 -38.30 -28.13
C GLY A 6 -1.45 -37.80 -26.89
N ASP A 7 -0.81 -37.92 -25.74
CA ASP A 7 -1.15 -37.14 -24.55
C ASP A 7 -0.83 -35.67 -24.85
N TYR A 8 -1.85 -34.89 -25.20
CA TYR A 8 -1.74 -33.43 -25.18
C TYR A 8 -1.68 -32.99 -23.73
N VAL A 9 -0.47 -32.95 -23.18
CA VAL A 9 -0.17 -32.27 -21.93
C VAL A 9 -0.34 -30.78 -22.19
N THR A 10 -1.52 -30.25 -21.91
CA THR A 10 -1.68 -28.82 -21.59
C THR A 10 -0.83 -28.57 -20.36
N ALA A 11 0.35 -28.00 -20.53
CA ALA A 11 1.16 -27.49 -19.44
C ALA A 11 0.41 -26.30 -18.82
N GLY A 12 -0.63 -26.59 -18.04
CA GLY A 12 -1.22 -25.60 -17.16
C GLY A 12 -0.14 -25.17 -16.18
N GLN A 13 0.31 -23.92 -16.28
CA GLN A 13 1.23 -23.33 -15.31
C GLN A 13 0.69 -23.65 -13.92
N ALA A 14 1.47 -24.38 -13.12
CA ALA A 14 1.06 -24.77 -11.78
C ALA A 14 0.82 -23.49 -10.97
N ILE A 15 -0.44 -23.26 -10.57
CA ILE A 15 -0.80 -22.11 -9.74
C ILE A 15 -0.04 -22.24 -8.42
N ASP A 16 0.89 -21.32 -8.16
CA ASP A 16 1.57 -21.24 -6.87
C ASP A 16 0.53 -20.95 -5.79
N ARG A 17 0.29 -21.95 -4.93
CA ARG A 17 -0.74 -21.89 -3.88
C ARG A 17 -0.27 -21.19 -2.61
N ARG A 18 1.00 -20.79 -2.52
CA ARG A 18 1.48 -20.07 -1.35
C ARG A 18 0.72 -18.75 -1.19
N PRO A 19 0.47 -18.32 0.05
CA PRO A 19 -0.18 -17.05 0.29
C PRO A 19 0.65 -15.87 -0.23
N ILE A 20 -0.02 -14.77 -0.53
CA ILE A 20 0.63 -13.45 -0.67
C ILE A 20 0.70 -12.82 0.71
N LEU A 21 1.86 -12.25 1.06
CA LEU A 21 2.01 -11.44 2.25
C LEU A 21 1.39 -10.06 2.00
N ILE A 22 0.40 -9.68 2.80
CA ILE A 22 -0.18 -8.33 2.80
C ILE A 22 0.37 -7.55 3.99
N VAL A 23 1.08 -6.47 3.71
CA VAL A 23 1.61 -5.54 4.70
C VAL A 23 0.66 -4.35 4.81
N THR A 24 0.18 -4.09 6.03
CA THR A 24 -0.75 -3.00 6.33
C THR A 24 -0.25 -2.14 7.50
N GLY A 25 -0.66 -0.88 7.54
CA GLY A 25 -0.33 0.05 8.60
C GLY A 25 -1.31 0.00 9.78
N LEU A 26 -2.59 -0.27 9.51
CA LEU A 26 -3.67 -0.16 10.48
C LEU A 26 -4.51 -1.44 10.59
N VAL A 27 -5.05 -1.69 11.78
CA VAL A 27 -5.90 -2.85 12.05
C VAL A 27 -7.13 -2.90 11.13
N GLN A 28 -7.70 -1.74 10.79
CA GLN A 28 -8.82 -1.65 9.85
C GLN A 28 -8.42 -2.09 8.44
N GLU A 29 -7.21 -1.78 7.99
CA GLU A 29 -6.68 -2.19 6.70
C GLU A 29 -6.43 -3.69 6.68
N ALA A 30 -5.82 -4.22 7.74
CA ALA A 30 -5.61 -5.66 7.91
C ALA A 30 -6.92 -6.45 7.82
N ARG A 31 -7.99 -5.94 8.46
CA ARG A 31 -9.34 -6.54 8.38
C ARG A 31 -9.92 -6.50 6.97
N ILE A 32 -9.64 -5.45 6.20
CA ILE A 32 -10.10 -5.34 4.81
C ILE A 32 -9.33 -6.33 3.92
N ALA A 33 -8.02 -6.44 4.12
CA ALA A 33 -7.13 -7.30 3.34
C ALA A 33 -7.35 -8.80 3.60
N ALA A 34 -7.79 -9.17 4.81
CA ALA A 34 -7.94 -10.56 5.21
C ALA A 34 -8.84 -11.36 4.24
N GLY A 35 -8.40 -12.57 3.93
CA GLY A 35 -9.11 -13.49 3.05
C GLY A 35 -8.28 -14.74 2.72
N PRO A 36 -8.88 -15.71 2.03
CA PRO A 36 -8.18 -16.90 1.56
C PRO A 36 -6.97 -16.54 0.69
N GLY A 37 -5.85 -17.26 0.85
CA GLY A 37 -4.63 -17.01 0.08
C GLY A 37 -3.83 -15.77 0.50
N MET A 38 -4.19 -15.12 1.61
CA MET A 38 -3.50 -13.94 2.14
C MET A 38 -2.93 -14.23 3.52
N ALA A 39 -1.64 -13.93 3.73
CA ALA A 39 -1.02 -13.83 5.04
C ALA A 39 -0.93 -12.34 5.39
N VAL A 40 -1.57 -11.86 6.45
CA VAL A 40 -1.69 -10.43 6.73
C VAL A 40 -0.87 -10.02 7.95
N ILE A 41 -0.07 -8.96 7.81
CA ILE A 41 0.67 -8.32 8.90
C ILE A 41 0.21 -6.86 9.06
N CYS A 42 0.09 -6.42 10.30
CA CYS A 42 -0.22 -5.03 10.67
C CYS A 42 0.95 -4.43 11.44
N SER A 43 1.58 -3.38 10.90
CA SER A 43 2.71 -2.67 11.51
C SER A 43 2.31 -1.76 12.66
N SER A 44 1.01 -1.51 12.82
CA SER A 44 0.51 -0.53 13.80
C SER A 44 1.06 0.88 13.57
N SER A 45 1.30 1.24 12.30
CA SER A 45 1.92 2.50 11.86
C SER A 45 3.33 2.71 12.45
N SER A 46 4.07 1.61 12.66
CA SER A 46 5.43 1.63 13.19
C SER A 46 6.40 0.94 12.23
N PRO A 47 7.31 1.70 11.59
CA PRO A 47 8.42 1.17 10.79
C PRO A 47 9.27 0.14 11.54
N THR A 48 9.57 0.43 12.81
CA THR A 48 10.33 -0.47 13.69
C THR A 48 9.60 -1.79 13.92
N GLN A 49 8.29 -1.73 14.21
CA GLN A 49 7.49 -2.94 14.38
C GLN A 49 7.40 -3.74 13.08
N LEU A 50 7.21 -3.07 11.93
CA LEU A 50 7.16 -3.77 10.64
C LEU A 50 8.47 -4.52 10.36
N ARG A 51 9.62 -3.87 10.55
CA ARG A 51 10.93 -4.53 10.39
C ARG A 51 11.03 -5.76 11.30
N ALA A 52 10.65 -5.64 12.58
CA ALA A 52 10.68 -6.74 13.53
C ALA A 52 9.70 -7.89 13.16
N LEU A 53 8.55 -7.58 12.56
CA LEU A 53 7.61 -8.60 12.11
C LEU A 53 8.11 -9.32 10.85
N LEU A 54 8.79 -8.62 9.95
CA LEU A 54 9.32 -9.21 8.72
C LEU A 54 10.52 -10.13 8.96
N THR A 55 11.30 -9.96 10.04
CA THR A 55 12.42 -10.86 10.36
C THR A 55 11.98 -12.29 10.67
N VAL A 56 10.73 -12.49 11.09
CA VAL A 56 10.19 -13.82 11.41
C VAL A 56 9.35 -14.42 10.28
N VAL A 57 9.16 -13.71 9.17
CA VAL A 57 8.46 -14.23 7.99
C VAL A 57 9.46 -15.00 7.13
N ASP A 58 9.26 -16.32 7.01
CA ASP A 58 10.01 -17.14 6.06
C ASP A 58 9.57 -16.83 4.62
N PRO A 59 10.42 -16.22 3.78
CA PRO A 59 10.05 -15.86 2.41
C PRO A 59 9.64 -17.05 1.55
N LYS A 60 10.08 -18.28 1.88
CA LYS A 60 9.73 -19.49 1.14
C LYS A 60 8.25 -19.86 1.30
N THR A 61 7.61 -19.38 2.36
CA THR A 61 6.19 -19.67 2.67
C THR A 61 5.20 -18.78 1.92
N ILE A 62 5.69 -17.75 1.22
CA ILE A 62 4.87 -16.77 0.49
C ILE A 62 5.28 -16.73 -0.98
N ARG A 63 4.41 -16.22 -1.84
CA ARG A 63 4.68 -16.05 -3.29
C ARG A 63 4.84 -14.61 -3.76
N GLY A 64 4.72 -13.65 -2.86
CA GLY A 64 4.80 -12.24 -3.17
C GLY A 64 4.38 -11.37 -1.99
N VAL A 65 4.61 -10.07 -2.12
CA VAL A 65 4.34 -9.07 -1.10
C VAL A 65 3.49 -7.96 -1.69
N ILE A 66 2.40 -7.60 -1.01
CA ILE A 66 1.59 -6.43 -1.36
C ILE A 66 1.53 -5.49 -0.15
N SER A 67 1.98 -4.26 -0.34
CA SER A 67 1.73 -3.19 0.62
C SER A 67 0.36 -2.56 0.35
N PHE A 68 -0.55 -2.63 1.31
CA PHE A 68 -1.96 -2.28 1.13
C PHE A 68 -2.46 -1.40 2.27
N GLY A 69 -2.98 -0.21 1.96
CA GLY A 69 -3.50 0.65 3.02
C GLY A 69 -3.83 2.06 2.56
N VAL A 70 -4.01 2.96 3.52
CA VAL A 70 -4.12 4.40 3.25
C VAL A 70 -2.75 5.05 3.17
N ALA A 71 -2.71 6.28 2.65
CA ALA A 71 -1.51 7.09 2.54
C ALA A 71 -1.85 8.59 2.56
N GLY A 72 -0.87 9.41 2.94
CA GLY A 72 -0.93 10.86 2.74
C GLY A 72 -0.78 11.19 1.26
N GLY A 73 -1.58 12.14 0.75
CA GLY A 73 -1.45 12.62 -0.62
C GLY A 73 -0.31 13.61 -0.78
N LEU A 74 0.46 13.47 -1.86
CA LEU A 74 1.53 14.38 -2.26
C LEU A 74 1.20 15.11 -3.56
N ASP A 75 0.61 14.41 -4.55
CA ASP A 75 0.10 15.03 -5.77
C ASP A 75 -1.12 15.92 -5.44
N PRO A 76 -1.06 17.24 -5.75
CA PRO A 76 -2.13 18.19 -5.43
C PRO A 76 -3.43 17.93 -6.20
N THR A 77 -3.40 17.14 -7.28
CA THR A 77 -4.57 16.74 -8.06
C THR A 77 -5.35 15.59 -7.43
N LEU A 78 -4.75 14.85 -6.47
CA LEU A 78 -5.39 13.72 -5.81
C LEU A 78 -6.23 14.17 -4.62
N ARG A 79 -7.39 13.51 -4.47
CA ARG A 79 -8.36 13.75 -3.42
C ARG A 79 -8.45 12.55 -2.49
N SER A 80 -8.99 12.79 -1.30
CA SER A 80 -9.28 11.70 -0.38
C SER A 80 -10.18 10.66 -1.05
N GLY A 81 -9.80 9.39 -0.94
CA GLY A 81 -10.47 8.25 -1.57
C GLY A 81 -9.99 7.91 -2.99
N ASP A 82 -9.11 8.72 -3.59
CA ASP A 82 -8.40 8.35 -4.82
C ASP A 82 -7.37 7.26 -4.53
N VAL A 83 -7.08 6.43 -5.53
CA VAL A 83 -6.25 5.24 -5.41
C VAL A 83 -4.97 5.42 -6.21
N VAL A 84 -3.83 5.15 -5.57
CA VAL A 84 -2.51 5.09 -6.19
C VAL A 84 -2.08 3.63 -6.25
N VAL A 85 -1.94 3.12 -7.47
CA VAL A 85 -1.26 1.85 -7.74
C VAL A 85 0.20 2.17 -7.99
N ALA A 86 1.08 1.67 -7.12
CA ALA A 86 2.49 2.01 -7.20
C ALA A 86 3.11 1.52 -8.50
N THR A 87 3.88 2.40 -9.16
CA THR A 87 4.86 1.99 -10.19
C THR A 87 6.20 1.68 -9.54
N GLU A 88 6.52 2.39 -8.47
CA GLU A 88 7.75 2.27 -7.70
C GLU A 88 7.56 2.86 -6.30
N VAL A 89 8.49 2.52 -5.41
CA VAL A 89 8.59 3.07 -4.06
C VAL A 89 9.98 3.68 -3.87
N LEU A 90 10.04 4.86 -3.26
CA LEU A 90 11.22 5.68 -3.06
C LEU A 90 11.48 5.87 -1.56
N ALA A 91 12.71 5.73 -1.10
CA ALA A 91 13.12 6.15 0.24
C ALA A 91 14.60 6.56 0.26
N GLY A 92 14.87 7.85 0.44
CA GLY A 92 16.20 8.41 0.20
C GLY A 92 16.64 8.12 -1.25
N ASP A 93 17.87 7.62 -1.41
CA ASP A 93 18.41 7.23 -2.72
C ASP A 93 17.90 5.87 -3.22
N ALA A 94 17.20 5.10 -2.38
CA ALA A 94 16.72 3.78 -2.74
C ALA A 94 15.41 3.84 -3.54
N ARG A 95 15.30 2.95 -4.53
CA ARG A 95 14.16 2.84 -5.43
C ARG A 95 13.87 1.37 -5.71
N TRP A 96 12.61 0.98 -5.50
CA TRP A 96 12.13 -0.38 -5.75
C TRP A 96 10.98 -0.36 -6.74
N GLY A 97 11.07 -1.18 -7.79
CA GLY A 97 9.98 -1.35 -8.74
C GLY A 97 8.80 -2.10 -8.11
N ALA A 98 7.58 -1.61 -8.34
CA ALA A 98 6.35 -2.31 -7.98
C ALA A 98 5.84 -3.11 -9.20
N GLY A 99 6.66 -4.06 -9.63
CA GLY A 99 6.51 -4.80 -10.89
C GLY A 99 5.49 -5.94 -10.86
N LEU A 100 4.89 -6.25 -9.71
CA LEU A 100 3.78 -7.20 -9.65
C LEU A 100 2.58 -6.60 -10.39
N SER A 101 2.29 -7.14 -11.58
CA SER A 101 1.13 -6.76 -12.38
C SER A 101 -0.14 -7.14 -11.63
N LEU A 102 -0.68 -6.17 -10.89
CA LEU A 102 -2.07 -6.20 -10.47
C LEU A 102 -2.90 -6.14 -11.76
N GLY A 103 -3.73 -7.17 -12.00
CA GLY A 103 -4.36 -7.42 -13.30
C GLY A 103 -4.89 -6.16 -13.98
N THR A 104 -4.60 -5.97 -15.26
CA THR A 104 -4.98 -4.77 -16.03
C THR A 104 -6.49 -4.49 -15.99
N ASP A 105 -7.31 -5.54 -16.04
CA ASP A 105 -8.77 -5.50 -15.96
C ASP A 105 -9.32 -4.84 -14.69
N LEU A 106 -8.48 -4.77 -13.67
CA LEU A 106 -8.81 -4.33 -12.33
C LEU A 106 -8.80 -2.80 -12.24
N ILE A 107 -7.81 -2.16 -12.89
CA ILE A 107 -7.74 -0.69 -13.05
C ILE A 107 -8.98 -0.20 -13.81
N ASP A 108 -9.39 -0.94 -14.85
CA ASP A 108 -10.57 -0.64 -15.65
C ASP A 108 -11.89 -0.83 -14.86
N LYS A 109 -11.96 -1.87 -14.02
CA LYS A 109 -13.12 -2.08 -13.13
C LYS A 109 -13.24 -1.03 -12.02
N LEU A 110 -12.13 -0.51 -11.53
CA LEU A 110 -12.13 0.42 -10.39
C LEU A 110 -12.31 1.87 -10.81
N THR A 111 -11.93 2.21 -12.04
CA THR A 111 -12.29 3.48 -12.72
C THR A 111 -13.77 3.56 -13.12
N SER A 112 -14.49 2.43 -13.14
CA SER A 112 -15.94 2.38 -13.37
C SER A 112 -16.76 2.91 -12.18
N GLY A 113 -16.20 2.87 -10.96
CA GLY A 113 -16.71 3.62 -9.82
C GLY A 113 -16.20 5.06 -9.87
N ARG A 114 -16.87 6.03 -9.25
CA ARG A 114 -16.47 7.46 -9.19
C ARG A 114 -15.12 7.74 -8.48
N ARG A 115 -14.17 6.83 -8.50
CA ARG A 115 -12.88 6.84 -7.80
C ARG A 115 -11.78 6.94 -8.84
N ARG A 116 -10.95 7.97 -8.74
CA ARG A 116 -9.80 8.10 -9.62
C ARG A 116 -8.75 7.07 -9.20
N VAL A 117 -8.30 6.25 -10.14
CA VAL A 117 -7.17 5.35 -9.97
C VAL A 117 -6.03 5.91 -10.81
N VAL A 118 -4.87 6.10 -10.20
CA VAL A 118 -3.65 6.55 -10.88
C VAL A 118 -2.53 5.55 -10.67
N ARG A 119 -1.66 5.44 -11.67
CA ARG A 119 -0.36 4.81 -11.50
C ARG A 119 0.65 5.89 -11.14
N GLY A 120 1.41 5.71 -10.07
CA GLY A 120 2.36 6.72 -9.61
C GLY A 120 3.33 6.16 -8.58
N SER A 121 4.38 6.91 -8.27
CA SER A 121 5.38 6.53 -7.27
C SER A 121 4.89 6.81 -5.85
N LEU A 122 5.38 6.02 -4.89
CA LEU A 122 5.17 6.22 -3.47
C LEU A 122 6.48 6.65 -2.81
N ALA A 123 6.40 7.60 -1.87
CA ALA A 123 7.50 7.90 -0.96
C ALA A 123 7.30 7.13 0.36
N GLY A 124 8.31 6.38 0.77
CA GLY A 124 8.38 5.78 2.10
C GLY A 124 9.00 6.76 3.10
N ALA A 125 8.35 6.94 4.24
CA ALA A 125 8.80 7.79 5.32
C ALA A 125 8.96 6.97 6.63
N GLU A 126 9.92 7.37 7.48
CA GLU A 126 10.06 6.78 8.82
C GLU A 126 9.11 7.44 9.84
N GLU A 127 8.53 8.59 9.49
CA GLU A 127 7.60 9.34 10.34
C GLU A 127 6.44 9.90 9.54
N VAL A 128 5.35 10.24 10.23
CA VAL A 128 4.15 10.83 9.62
C VAL A 128 4.47 12.22 9.06
N VAL A 129 4.30 12.40 7.76
CA VAL A 129 4.39 13.71 7.09
C VAL A 129 3.09 14.49 7.28
N THR A 130 3.06 15.40 8.26
CA THR A 130 1.83 16.08 8.68
C THR A 130 1.59 17.44 8.03
N GLY A 131 2.64 18.21 7.72
CA GLY A 131 2.51 19.58 7.20
C GLY A 131 2.28 19.62 5.69
N SER A 132 1.40 20.52 5.23
CA SER A 132 1.16 20.73 3.79
C SER A 132 2.42 21.23 3.05
N SER A 133 3.24 22.07 3.68
CA SER A 133 4.53 22.50 3.14
C SER A 133 5.53 21.33 3.05
N SER A 134 5.60 20.48 4.07
CA SER A 134 6.44 19.27 4.06
C SER A 134 6.01 18.29 2.96
N LYS A 135 4.70 18.11 2.75
CA LYS A 135 4.17 17.32 1.63
C LYS A 135 4.54 17.91 0.28
N ALA A 136 4.39 19.23 0.11
CA ALA A 136 4.76 19.90 -1.13
C ALA A 136 6.26 19.80 -1.44
N ALA A 137 7.11 19.96 -0.41
CA ALA A 137 8.56 19.78 -0.55
C ALA A 137 8.89 18.34 -0.97
N LEU A 138 8.32 17.35 -0.28
CA LEU A 138 8.54 15.94 -0.59
C LEU A 138 8.05 15.59 -2.01
N HIS A 139 6.91 16.12 -2.44
CA HIS A 139 6.41 15.96 -3.80
C HIS A 139 7.37 16.58 -4.83
N SER A 140 7.85 17.80 -4.58
CA SER A 140 8.78 18.50 -5.47
C SER A 140 10.13 17.78 -5.59
N GLU A 141 10.60 17.14 -4.51
CA GLU A 141 11.86 16.43 -4.47
C GLU A 141 11.79 15.08 -5.17
N THR A 142 10.70 14.33 -4.94
CA THR A 142 10.61 12.91 -5.32
C THR A 142 9.74 12.66 -6.54
N GLY A 143 8.83 13.59 -6.87
CA GLY A 143 7.74 13.36 -7.82
C GLY A 143 6.67 12.37 -7.32
N ALA A 144 6.75 11.88 -6.08
CA ALA A 144 5.84 10.87 -5.55
C ALA A 144 4.40 11.36 -5.47
N SER A 145 3.45 10.48 -5.77
CA SER A 145 2.01 10.77 -5.72
C SER A 145 1.45 10.68 -4.30
N ALA A 146 2.01 9.81 -3.46
CA ALA A 146 1.58 9.59 -2.08
C ALA A 146 2.75 9.20 -1.18
N VAL A 147 2.55 9.32 0.13
CA VAL A 147 3.52 8.97 1.18
C VAL A 147 2.89 8.07 2.24
N ASP A 148 3.62 7.05 2.66
CA ASP A 148 3.26 6.14 3.74
C ASP A 148 4.50 5.68 4.53
N MET A 149 4.29 4.80 5.51
CA MET A 149 5.35 4.39 6.45
C MET A 149 5.74 2.91 6.34
N GLU A 150 5.13 2.15 5.41
CA GLU A 150 5.38 0.71 5.29
C GLU A 150 5.88 0.29 3.93
N SER A 151 5.54 0.99 2.85
CA SER A 151 5.74 0.49 1.48
C SER A 151 7.23 0.34 1.14
N HIS A 152 8.12 1.20 1.62
CA HIS A 152 9.57 1.06 1.36
C HIS A 152 10.17 -0.14 2.10
N ILE A 153 9.68 -0.43 3.31
CA ILE A 153 10.14 -1.57 4.10
C ILE A 153 9.66 -2.88 3.48
N ALA A 154 8.39 -2.91 3.05
CA ALA A 154 7.82 -4.06 2.35
C ALA A 154 8.52 -4.31 1.00
N ALA A 155 8.82 -3.24 0.25
CA ALA A 155 9.53 -3.32 -1.02
C ALA A 155 10.97 -3.81 -0.86
N ALA A 156 11.68 -3.30 0.16
CA ALA A 156 13.03 -3.75 0.50
C ALA A 156 13.05 -5.23 0.86
N TYR A 157 12.15 -5.68 1.74
CA TYR A 157 12.02 -7.09 2.11
C TYR A 157 11.73 -7.98 0.90
N ALA A 158 10.77 -7.60 0.06
CA ALA A 158 10.44 -8.36 -1.14
C ALA A 158 11.63 -8.48 -2.09
N THR A 159 12.36 -7.38 -2.29
CA THR A 159 13.56 -7.35 -3.15
C THR A 159 14.67 -8.24 -2.60
N GLU A 160 14.98 -8.14 -1.30
CA GLU A 160 15.98 -8.98 -0.64
C GLU A 160 15.61 -10.47 -0.70
N ALA A 161 14.32 -10.78 -0.60
CA ALA A 161 13.79 -12.13 -0.70
C ALA A 161 13.63 -12.67 -2.13
N GLY A 162 13.87 -11.85 -3.17
CA GLY A 162 13.60 -12.22 -4.57
C GLY A 162 12.12 -12.45 -4.88
N LEU A 163 11.21 -11.77 -4.18
CA LEU A 163 9.77 -11.91 -4.29
C LEU A 163 9.15 -10.77 -5.13
N PRO A 164 8.08 -11.05 -5.92
CA PRO A 164 7.27 -10.02 -6.55
C PRO A 164 6.67 -9.05 -5.54
N PHE A 165 6.62 -7.76 -5.89
CA PHE A 165 6.11 -6.68 -5.04
C PHE A 165 5.11 -5.77 -5.77
N ALA A 166 3.99 -5.46 -5.09
CA ALA A 166 3.09 -4.37 -5.46
C ALA A 166 2.75 -3.49 -4.25
N ALA A 167 2.27 -2.27 -4.51
CA ALA A 167 1.64 -1.46 -3.48
C ALA A 167 0.37 -0.78 -4.01
N VAL A 168 -0.67 -0.75 -3.17
CA VAL A 168 -1.93 -0.06 -3.41
C VAL A 168 -2.21 0.84 -2.22
N ARG A 169 -2.25 2.15 -2.48
CA ARG A 169 -2.47 3.17 -1.46
C ARG A 169 -3.68 4.01 -1.79
N VAL A 170 -4.51 4.29 -0.78
CA VAL A 170 -5.66 5.18 -0.93
C VAL A 170 -5.41 6.47 -0.16
N ILE A 171 -5.61 7.61 -0.80
CA ILE A 171 -5.36 8.90 -0.18
C ILE A 171 -6.32 9.11 1.00
N SER A 172 -5.80 9.22 2.22
CA SER A 172 -6.55 9.60 3.42
C SER A 172 -6.63 11.10 3.59
N ASP A 173 -5.54 11.81 3.33
CA ASP A 173 -5.40 13.24 3.58
C ASP A 173 -4.64 13.91 2.41
N PRO A 174 -5.33 14.74 1.60
CA PRO A 174 -4.73 15.37 0.40
C PRO A 174 -3.53 16.28 0.70
N ALA A 175 -2.76 16.60 -0.34
CA ALA A 175 -1.52 17.39 -0.26
C ALA A 175 -1.70 18.77 0.41
N HIS A 176 -2.82 19.44 0.13
CA HIS A 176 -3.11 20.78 0.67
C HIS A 176 -3.60 20.76 2.12
N ARG A 177 -3.83 19.58 2.71
CA ARG A 177 -4.35 19.45 4.07
C ARG A 177 -3.26 19.01 5.04
N ALA A 178 -2.99 19.88 6.01
CA ALA A 178 -2.19 19.52 7.16
C ALA A 178 -2.97 18.61 8.10
N LEU A 179 -2.32 17.58 8.63
CA LEU A 179 -2.88 16.76 9.70
C LEU A 179 -2.79 17.52 11.02
N PRO A 180 -3.87 17.63 11.80
CA PRO A 180 -3.81 18.24 13.12
C PRO A 180 -2.77 17.55 14.00
N ALA A 181 -2.02 18.31 14.81
CA ALA A 181 -1.03 17.75 15.74
C ALA A 181 -1.61 16.65 16.65
N LEU A 182 -2.92 16.74 16.92
CA LEU A 182 -3.67 15.75 17.67
C LEU A 182 -3.84 14.43 16.94
N ALA A 183 -4.00 14.43 15.61
CA ALA A 183 -4.06 13.21 14.81
C ALA A 183 -2.74 12.44 14.82
N ARG A 184 -1.60 13.17 14.88
CA ARG A 184 -0.27 12.57 15.06
C ARG A 184 -0.14 11.87 16.41
N ALA A 185 -0.61 12.49 17.49
CA ALA A 185 -0.56 11.93 18.85
C ALA A 185 -1.64 10.86 19.11
N ALA A 186 -2.60 10.73 18.21
CA ALA A 186 -3.73 9.82 18.35
C ALA A 186 -3.40 8.40 17.94
N ILE A 187 -2.26 8.09 17.32
CA ILE A 187 -1.94 6.70 16.96
C ILE A 187 -1.10 6.10 18.08
N LYS A 188 -1.67 5.13 18.79
CA LYS A 188 -0.96 4.37 19.82
C LYS A 188 0.06 3.44 19.16
N PRO A 189 1.12 3.00 19.88
CA PRO A 189 2.07 2.00 19.39
C PRO A 189 1.44 0.66 18.97
N ASN A 190 0.19 0.40 19.36
CA ASN A 190 -0.59 -0.78 18.96
C ASN A 190 -1.51 -0.55 17.74
N GLY A 191 -1.37 0.60 17.06
CA GLY A 191 -2.08 0.91 15.81
C GLY A 191 -3.53 1.33 16.03
N GLN A 192 -3.98 1.40 17.29
CA GLN A 192 -5.29 1.91 17.64
C GLN A 192 -5.26 3.43 17.79
N ILE A 193 -6.40 4.05 17.54
CA ILE A 193 -6.60 5.47 17.80
C ILE A 193 -6.78 5.68 19.31
N ASP A 194 -5.93 6.49 19.93
CA ASP A 194 -6.07 7.02 21.28
C ASP A 194 -7.18 8.06 21.34
N LEU A 195 -8.41 7.54 21.47
CA LEU A 195 -9.61 8.35 21.59
C LEU A 195 -9.56 9.29 22.81
N ALA A 196 -8.84 8.95 23.88
CA ALA A 196 -8.72 9.79 25.07
C ALA A 196 -7.74 10.96 24.85
N ALA A 197 -6.62 10.73 24.14
CA ALA A 197 -5.73 11.80 23.70
C ALA A 197 -6.48 12.77 22.76
N VAL A 198 -7.24 12.23 21.80
CA VAL A 198 -8.10 12.99 20.88
C VAL A 198 -9.13 13.83 21.63
N LEU A 199 -9.91 13.25 22.55
CA LEU A 199 -10.93 13.99 23.32
C LEU A 199 -10.31 15.10 24.18
N ARG A 200 -9.17 14.85 24.84
CA ARG A 200 -8.45 15.86 25.62
C ARG A 200 -7.90 17.00 24.76
N GLY A 201 -7.43 16.70 23.55
CA GLY A 201 -6.96 17.73 22.61
C GLY A 201 -8.09 18.62 22.07
N ILE A 202 -9.27 18.05 21.83
CA ILE A 202 -10.47 18.80 21.41
C ILE A 202 -10.90 19.79 22.49
N VAL A 203 -10.92 19.39 23.75
CA VAL A 203 -11.30 20.27 24.88
C VAL A 203 -10.35 21.46 25.02
N ARG A 204 -9.05 21.27 24.72
CA ARG A 204 -8.02 22.31 24.81
C ARG A 204 -8.00 23.28 23.62
N ASN A 205 -8.46 22.84 22.44
CA ASN A 205 -8.56 23.69 21.27
C ASN A 205 -9.75 23.26 20.39
N PRO A 206 -10.95 23.83 20.60
CA PRO A 206 -12.16 23.44 19.90
C PRO A 206 -12.13 23.74 18.39
N ALA A 207 -11.29 24.66 17.91
CA ALA A 207 -11.08 24.86 16.47
C ALA A 207 -10.42 23.62 15.80
N THR A 208 -9.70 22.81 16.57
CA THR A 208 -9.14 21.51 16.13
C THR A 208 -10.23 20.48 15.84
N LEU A 209 -11.42 20.63 16.43
CA LEU A 209 -12.53 19.69 16.23
C LEU A 209 -12.95 19.63 14.77
N HIS A 210 -13.11 20.78 14.12
CA HIS A 210 -13.52 20.82 12.71
C HIS A 210 -12.45 20.17 11.82
N ALA A 211 -11.17 20.50 12.03
CA ALA A 211 -10.07 19.90 11.30
C ALA A 211 -10.02 18.37 11.50
N LEU A 212 -10.17 17.90 12.74
CA LEU A 212 -10.18 16.48 13.08
C LEU A 212 -11.40 15.73 12.52
N VAL A 213 -12.60 16.33 12.55
CA VAL A 213 -13.80 15.75 11.94
C VAL A 213 -13.60 15.62 10.42
N SER A 214 -13.05 16.65 9.78
CA SER A 214 -12.73 16.60 8.35
C SER A 214 -11.71 15.51 8.02
N THR A 215 -10.67 15.34 8.86
CA THR A 215 -9.70 14.23 8.76
C THR A 215 -10.38 12.88 8.93
N GLY A 216 -11.31 12.75 9.88
CA GLY A 216 -12.07 11.52 10.10
C GLY A 216 -13.00 11.16 8.94
N ILE A 217 -13.66 12.14 8.32
CA ILE A 217 -14.51 11.94 7.14
C ILE A 217 -13.66 11.46 5.95
N ASP A 218 -12.54 12.11 5.71
CA ASP A 218 -11.65 11.79 4.60
C ASP A 218 -10.97 10.42 4.81
N PHE A 219 -10.55 10.10 6.03
CA PHE A 219 -10.05 8.77 6.37
C PHE A 219 -11.13 7.68 6.15
N ASN A 220 -12.38 7.93 6.56
CA ASN A 220 -13.48 6.99 6.30
C ASN A 220 -13.84 6.87 4.81
N ARG A 221 -13.65 7.93 4.01
CA ARG A 221 -13.77 7.86 2.56
C ARG A 221 -12.66 6.97 1.98
N ALA A 222 -11.42 7.15 2.45
CA ALA A 222 -10.29 6.32 2.06
C ALA A 222 -10.53 4.85 2.39
N LEU A 223 -10.97 4.50 3.61
CA LEU A 223 -11.30 3.12 3.97
C LEU A 223 -12.42 2.51 3.11
N ARG A 224 -13.42 3.31 2.71
CA ARG A 224 -14.47 2.85 1.78
C ARG A 224 -13.92 2.56 0.39
N SER A 225 -13.00 3.39 -0.11
CA SER A 225 -12.29 3.13 -1.37
C SER A 225 -11.36 1.92 -1.27
N LEU A 226 -10.63 1.79 -0.15
CA LEU A 226 -9.73 0.68 0.12
C LEU A 226 -10.49 -0.67 0.14
N ARG A 227 -11.70 -0.71 0.72
CA ARG A 227 -12.58 -1.89 0.60
C ARG A 227 -12.90 -2.27 -0.83
N GLY A 228 -13.14 -1.28 -1.69
CA GLY A 228 -13.34 -1.51 -3.13
C GLY A 228 -12.09 -2.00 -3.85
N CYS A 229 -10.91 -1.79 -3.26
CA CYS A 229 -9.64 -2.32 -3.76
C CYS A 229 -9.38 -3.76 -3.27
N ARG A 230 -10.21 -4.36 -2.41
CA ARG A 230 -9.96 -5.71 -1.89
C ARG A 230 -9.93 -6.76 -3.00
N ASP A 231 -10.80 -6.61 -4.00
CA ASP A 231 -10.87 -7.52 -5.14
C ASP A 231 -9.55 -7.55 -5.94
N TYR A 232 -8.70 -6.54 -5.73
CA TYR A 232 -7.36 -6.47 -6.31
C TYR A 232 -6.41 -7.52 -5.77
N LEU A 233 -6.58 -7.89 -4.50
CA LEU A 233 -5.73 -8.88 -3.85
C LEU A 233 -6.06 -10.28 -4.38
N ILE A 234 -7.30 -10.49 -4.81
CA ILE A 234 -7.85 -11.80 -5.21
C ILE A 234 -7.52 -12.13 -6.68
N GLY A 235 -7.38 -11.13 -7.55
CA GLY A 235 -7.12 -11.30 -8.99
C GLY A 235 -5.64 -11.42 -9.41
N THR A 236 -4.73 -11.73 -8.47
CA THR A 236 -3.29 -11.78 -8.75
C THR A 236 -2.88 -13.14 -9.33
N GLU A 237 -3.10 -13.31 -10.64
CA GLU A 237 -2.34 -14.27 -11.43
C GLU A 237 -0.95 -13.68 -11.70
N LEU A 238 0.07 -14.30 -11.11
CA LEU A 238 1.48 -13.90 -11.30
C LEU A 238 1.90 -14.32 -12.71
N VAL A 239 1.85 -13.40 -13.67
CA VAL A 239 2.55 -13.59 -14.95
C VAL A 239 4.00 -13.21 -14.71
N GLU A 240 4.91 -14.19 -14.77
CA GLU A 240 6.35 -13.94 -14.78
C GLU A 240 6.68 -13.01 -15.96
N SER A 241 7.11 -11.77 -15.67
CA SER A 241 7.71 -10.93 -16.70
C SER A 241 9.09 -11.49 -16.98
N GLU A 242 9.28 -12.10 -18.15
CA GLU A 242 10.60 -12.52 -18.63
C GLU A 242 11.58 -11.34 -18.56
N ALA A 243 12.74 -11.62 -17.99
CA ALA A 243 13.82 -10.66 -17.80
C ALA A 243 14.34 -10.15 -19.14
N LEU A 244 14.42 -8.83 -19.29
CA LEU A 244 15.30 -8.18 -20.25
C LEU A 244 16.76 -8.46 -19.86
N VAL A 245 17.33 -9.52 -20.43
CA VAL A 245 18.78 -9.73 -20.48
C VAL A 245 19.20 -9.94 -21.95
N SER A 246 19.94 -8.94 -22.43
CA SER A 246 20.97 -9.00 -23.48
C SER A 246 20.61 -9.49 -24.89
N LYS A 247 20.53 -8.52 -25.82
CA LYS A 247 21.19 -8.63 -27.13
C LYS A 247 21.93 -7.33 -27.43
N ALA A 248 23.16 -7.23 -26.94
CA ALA A 248 24.20 -6.54 -27.67
C ALA A 248 24.92 -7.61 -28.52
N ALA A 249 24.67 -7.56 -29.83
CA ALA A 249 25.48 -8.18 -30.86
C ALA A 249 26.10 -7.03 -31.67
#